data_AF-A0A2S7JKK7-F1
#
_entry.id   AF-A0A2S7JKK7-F1
#
_cell.length_a   1.000
_cell.length_b   1.000
_cell.length_c   1.000
_cell.angle_alpha   90.00
_cell.angle_beta   90.00
_cell.angle_gamma   90.00
#
_symmetry.space_group_name_H-M   'P 1'
#
loop_
_entity.id
_entity.type
_entity.pdbx_description
1 polymer ?
#
loop_
_entity_poly.entity_id
_entity_poly.type
_entity_poly.pdbx_seq_one_letter_code
_entity_poly.pdbx_strand_id
1 'polypeptide(L)'
;MPKSKDTLDAAEWGNSANIEMIAIDEALSAPSPNPRSPAFAVQEIFRIAKSYGGEDQIFMTKEAFLVMFPRLKGTFYKGKMSWDSTRSCWNLQDGPTVDASRIQADVLRWYVNAWDFSRHTRDPEFQYPEDQEFGPSGEGVDKLFHALMPLCGELTRRIFFDRESSRFGYCDVYKADGTDKYVAEIGFFDDTRTHRIQFGAQPFWQLEGLSVPALLSKYNVLSYRVHSISARRSNVKKQVAHSDSPTFF
;
A
#
# COMPACT_ATOMS: atom_id res chain seq x y z
N MET A 1 23.58 -5.78 27.65
CA MET A 1 22.48 -5.90 26.66
C MET A 1 23.09 -6.17 25.31
N PRO A 2 22.74 -7.27 24.63
CA PRO A 2 23.27 -7.56 23.31
C PRO A 2 22.65 -6.59 22.30
N LYS A 3 23.49 -5.87 21.56
CA LYS A 3 23.08 -5.04 20.43
C LYS A 3 22.47 -5.97 19.37
N SER A 4 21.24 -5.68 18.97
CA SER A 4 20.58 -6.31 17.83
C SER A 4 21.52 -6.26 16.62
N LYS A 5 21.69 -7.41 15.98
CA LYS A 5 22.67 -7.69 14.92
C LYS A 5 22.07 -7.57 13.52
N ASP A 6 20.99 -6.80 13.39
CA ASP A 6 20.28 -6.58 12.13
C ASP A 6 20.34 -5.10 11.71
N THR A 7 21.52 -4.50 11.77
CA THR A 7 21.82 -3.43 10.80
C THR A 7 21.94 -4.14 9.46
N LEU A 8 20.87 -4.09 8.67
CA LEU A 8 20.87 -4.40 7.25
C LEU A 8 22.15 -3.82 6.65
N ASP A 9 22.95 -4.69 6.03
CA ASP A 9 24.15 -4.32 5.31
C ASP A 9 23.75 -3.38 4.16
N ALA A 10 23.64 -2.09 4.46
CA ALA A 10 23.81 -1.05 3.46
C ALA A 10 25.14 -1.38 2.80
N ALA A 11 25.09 -1.72 1.50
CA ALA A 11 26.29 -2.06 0.76
C ALA A 11 27.37 -1.01 1.04
N GLU A 12 28.64 -1.43 1.15
CA GLU A 12 29.77 -0.53 1.42
C GLU A 12 29.99 0.43 0.24
N TRP A 13 29.08 1.39 0.09
CA TRP A 13 29.17 2.49 -0.82
C TRP A 13 30.21 3.44 -0.21
N GLY A 14 31.45 3.38 -0.71
CA GLY A 14 32.50 4.33 -0.33
C GLY A 14 32.14 5.79 -0.67
N ASN A 15 33.15 6.66 -0.78
CA ASN A 15 33.02 8.11 -1.04
C ASN A 15 32.32 8.52 -2.39
N SER A 16 31.62 7.61 -3.08
CA SER A 16 31.05 7.79 -4.42
C SER A 16 29.52 7.71 -4.50
N ALA A 17 28.81 7.33 -3.45
CA ALA A 17 27.33 7.30 -3.48
C ALA A 17 26.74 8.63 -3.03
N ASN A 18 25.90 9.23 -3.89
CA ASN A 18 25.06 10.35 -3.49
C ASN A 18 23.81 9.83 -2.73
N ILE A 19 23.17 10.71 -1.97
CA ILE A 19 22.00 10.37 -1.14
C ILE A 19 20.86 9.79 -1.99
N GLU A 20 20.73 10.24 -3.24
CA GLU A 20 19.73 9.73 -4.17
C GLU A 20 19.98 8.25 -4.53
N MET A 21 21.23 7.85 -4.76
CA MET A 21 21.57 6.44 -5.03
C MET A 21 21.27 5.56 -3.82
N ILE A 22 21.60 6.02 -2.61
CA ILE A 22 21.29 5.30 -1.37
C ILE A 22 19.78 5.13 -1.22
N ALA A 23 19.00 6.19 -1.44
CA ALA A 23 17.55 6.12 -1.34
C ALA A 23 16.93 5.13 -2.35
N ILE A 24 17.42 5.10 -3.60
CA ILE A 24 16.98 4.11 -4.60
C ILE A 24 17.40 2.69 -4.19
N ASP A 25 18.59 2.52 -3.61
CA ASP A 25 19.08 1.22 -3.14
C ASP A 25 18.19 0.62 -2.04
N GLU A 26 17.81 1.46 -1.08
CA GLU A 26 16.86 1.12 0.00
C GLU A 26 15.48 0.78 -0.56
N ALA A 27 14.96 1.58 -1.50
CA ALA A 27 13.69 1.31 -2.16
C ALA A 27 13.73 -0.02 -2.95
N LEU A 28 14.85 -0.32 -3.62
CA LEU A 28 15.02 -1.58 -4.34
C LEU A 28 15.06 -2.79 -3.40
N SER A 29 15.52 -2.59 -2.17
CA SER A 29 15.65 -3.63 -1.14
C SER A 29 14.39 -3.80 -0.27
N ALA A 30 13.39 -2.93 -0.43
CA ALA A 30 12.16 -2.96 0.34
C ALA A 30 11.40 -4.31 0.19
N PRO A 31 10.99 -4.98 1.27
CA PRO A 31 10.27 -6.24 1.18
C PRO A 31 8.83 -6.02 0.67
N SER A 32 8.51 -6.57 -0.51
CA SER A 32 7.15 -6.59 -1.10
C SER A 32 6.43 -5.23 -1.04
N PRO A 33 7.00 -4.18 -1.67
CA PRO A 33 6.48 -2.83 -1.56
C PRO A 33 5.05 -2.74 -2.09
N ASN A 34 4.26 -1.92 -1.41
CA ASN A 34 2.90 -1.62 -1.84
C ASN A 34 2.88 -0.88 -3.19
N PRO A 35 1.89 -1.08 -4.07
CA PRO A 35 1.76 -0.35 -5.33
C PRO A 35 1.69 1.19 -5.19
N ARG A 36 1.39 1.74 -4.02
CA ARG A 36 1.45 3.20 -3.75
C ARG A 36 2.84 3.69 -3.34
N SER A 37 3.71 2.78 -2.92
CA SER A 37 5.09 3.10 -2.59
C SER A 37 5.90 3.32 -3.87
N PRO A 38 6.76 4.34 -3.94
CA PRO A 38 7.67 4.52 -5.07
C PRO A 38 8.69 3.37 -5.17
N ALA A 39 8.92 2.61 -4.09
CA ALA A 39 9.74 1.40 -4.13
C ALA A 39 9.16 0.30 -5.03
N PHE A 40 7.83 0.23 -5.17
CA PHE A 40 7.20 -0.69 -6.12
C PHE A 40 7.67 -0.38 -7.55
N ALA A 41 7.63 0.90 -7.94
CA ALA A 41 8.08 1.31 -9.26
C ALA A 41 9.57 1.07 -9.49
N VAL A 42 10.42 1.37 -8.50
CA VAL A 42 11.87 1.08 -8.57
C VAL A 42 12.11 -0.41 -8.84
N GLN A 43 11.44 -1.29 -8.08
CA GLN A 43 11.59 -2.73 -8.24
C GLN A 43 11.04 -3.23 -9.58
N GLU A 44 9.91 -2.73 -10.04
CA GLU A 44 9.37 -3.14 -11.35
C GLU A 44 10.24 -2.65 -12.51
N ILE A 45 10.75 -1.41 -12.48
CA ILE A 45 11.68 -0.92 -13.49
C ILE A 45 12.95 -1.78 -13.50
N PHE A 46 13.46 -2.17 -12.33
CA PHE A 46 14.60 -3.09 -12.23
C PHE A 46 14.31 -4.45 -12.86
N ARG A 47 13.13 -5.04 -12.59
CA ARG A 47 12.69 -6.31 -13.21
C ARG A 47 12.54 -6.19 -14.72
N ILE A 48 11.93 -5.11 -15.19
CA ILE A 48 11.76 -4.82 -16.62
C ILE A 48 13.13 -4.72 -17.28
N ALA A 49 14.07 -3.98 -16.71
CA ALA A 49 15.41 -3.83 -17.25
C ALA A 49 16.22 -5.13 -17.21
N LYS A 50 16.07 -5.96 -16.18
CA LYS A 50 16.66 -7.31 -16.15
C LYS A 50 16.06 -8.28 -17.15
N SER A 51 14.81 -8.05 -17.58
CA SER A 51 14.17 -8.92 -18.58
C SER A 51 14.79 -8.80 -19.97
N TYR A 52 15.52 -7.72 -20.24
CA TYR A 52 16.30 -7.58 -21.45
C TYR A 52 17.65 -8.30 -21.28
N GLY A 53 17.94 -9.25 -22.16
CA GLY A 53 19.17 -10.04 -22.17
C GLY A 53 19.87 -9.97 -23.53
N GLY A 54 21.10 -10.49 -23.59
CA GLY A 54 21.90 -10.48 -24.81
C GLY A 54 22.33 -9.06 -25.21
N GLU A 55 22.18 -8.71 -26.48
CA GLU A 55 22.57 -7.39 -27.01
C GLU A 55 21.71 -6.23 -26.47
N ASP A 56 20.50 -6.53 -25.98
CA ASP A 56 19.58 -5.55 -25.39
C ASP A 56 19.79 -5.34 -23.88
N GLN A 57 20.79 -6.00 -23.29
CA GLN A 57 21.06 -5.89 -21.85
C GLN A 57 21.46 -4.47 -21.47
N ILE A 58 20.64 -3.84 -20.62
CA ILE A 58 20.79 -2.41 -20.29
C ILE A 58 21.86 -2.22 -19.22
N PHE A 59 21.94 -3.12 -18.24
CA PHE A 59 22.98 -3.11 -17.20
C PHE A 59 23.45 -4.52 -16.84
N MET A 60 24.70 -4.60 -16.37
CA MET A 60 25.31 -5.85 -15.91
C MET A 60 25.28 -6.01 -14.40
N THR A 61 25.22 -4.91 -13.63
CA THR A 61 25.25 -4.94 -12.17
C THR A 61 24.17 -4.05 -11.54
N LYS A 62 23.91 -4.24 -10.24
CA LYS A 62 22.97 -3.43 -9.47
C LYS A 62 23.43 -1.97 -9.40
N GLU A 63 24.72 -1.73 -9.26
CA GLU A 63 25.34 -0.41 -9.20
C GLU A 63 25.13 0.36 -10.51
N ALA A 64 25.30 -0.33 -11.65
CA ALA A 64 25.05 0.27 -12.96
C ALA A 64 23.58 0.66 -13.14
N PHE A 65 22.64 -0.12 -12.60
CA PHE A 65 21.23 0.26 -12.56
C PHE A 65 21.00 1.54 -11.75
N LEU A 66 21.56 1.65 -10.54
CA LEU A 66 21.37 2.84 -9.69
C LEU A 66 21.87 4.12 -10.37
N VAL A 67 23.02 4.07 -11.03
CA VAL A 67 23.60 5.22 -11.75
C VAL A 67 22.73 5.64 -12.94
N MET A 68 22.14 4.67 -13.64
CA MET A 68 21.32 4.96 -14.83
C MET A 68 19.87 5.28 -14.50
N PHE A 69 19.36 4.84 -13.34
CA PHE A 69 17.95 4.98 -12.95
C PHE A 69 17.34 6.35 -13.29
N PRO A 70 17.91 7.50 -12.87
CA PRO A 70 17.31 8.81 -13.14
C PRO A 70 17.24 9.20 -14.62
N ARG A 71 17.99 8.51 -15.49
CA ARG A 71 18.01 8.74 -16.94
C ARG A 71 16.93 7.95 -17.68
N LEU A 72 16.33 6.95 -17.04
CA LEU A 72 15.27 6.15 -17.65
C LEU A 72 14.01 6.99 -17.86
N LYS A 73 13.49 6.93 -19.08
CA LYS A 73 12.27 7.64 -19.48
C LYS A 73 11.06 6.74 -19.34
N GLY A 74 9.88 7.33 -19.15
CA GLY A 74 8.62 6.59 -19.08
C GLY A 74 8.38 5.68 -20.28
N THR A 75 8.88 6.07 -21.45
CA THR A 75 8.85 5.26 -22.67
C THR A 75 9.54 3.90 -22.55
N PHE A 76 10.53 3.77 -21.65
CA PHE A 76 11.27 2.53 -21.42
C PHE A 76 10.38 1.39 -20.86
N TYR A 77 9.39 1.72 -20.03
CA TYR A 77 8.46 0.77 -19.42
C TYR A 77 7.00 1.00 -19.84
N LYS A 78 6.78 1.72 -20.94
CA LYS A 78 5.45 1.90 -21.52
C LYS A 78 4.83 0.55 -21.87
N GLY A 79 3.55 0.38 -21.52
CA GLY A 79 2.82 -0.88 -21.66
C GLY A 79 3.17 -1.97 -20.64
N LYS A 80 4.17 -1.74 -19.77
CA LYS A 80 4.58 -2.68 -18.71
C LYS A 80 4.28 -2.16 -17.31
N MET A 81 4.33 -0.84 -17.13
CA MET A 81 4.01 -0.17 -15.86
C MET A 81 3.45 1.22 -16.14
N SER A 82 2.43 1.62 -15.40
CA SER A 82 1.86 2.97 -15.45
C SER A 82 1.50 3.51 -14.07
N TRP A 83 1.29 4.81 -13.99
CA TRP A 83 0.79 5.52 -12.82
C TRP A 83 -0.70 5.81 -12.97
N ASP A 84 -1.49 5.28 -12.05
CA ASP A 84 -2.91 5.62 -11.93
C ASP A 84 -3.06 6.86 -11.06
N SER A 85 -3.28 8.01 -11.68
CA SER A 85 -3.44 9.30 -10.98
C SER A 85 -4.73 9.41 -10.17
N THR A 86 -5.74 8.59 -10.47
CA THR A 86 -7.01 8.55 -9.74
C THR A 86 -6.85 7.74 -8.46
N ARG A 87 -6.19 6.58 -8.53
CA ARG A 87 -5.94 5.71 -7.37
C ARG A 87 -4.65 6.02 -6.61
N SER A 88 -3.86 6.95 -7.13
CA SER A 88 -2.54 7.31 -6.62
C SER A 88 -1.64 6.09 -6.41
N CYS A 89 -1.63 5.17 -7.37
CA CYS A 89 -0.85 3.94 -7.28
C CYS A 89 -0.24 3.52 -8.63
N TRP A 90 0.88 2.81 -8.57
CA TRP A 90 1.46 2.10 -9.70
C TRP A 90 0.59 0.89 -10.07
N ASN A 91 0.56 0.59 -11.36
CA ASN A 91 -0.08 -0.62 -11.88
C ASN A 91 0.77 -1.23 -13.00
N LEU A 92 0.54 -2.52 -13.29
CA LEU A 92 1.26 -3.27 -14.33
C LEU A 92 0.51 -3.30 -15.67
N GLN A 93 -0.40 -2.35 -15.89
CA GLN A 93 -1.20 -2.21 -17.11
C GLN A 93 -0.70 -1.02 -17.93
N ASP A 94 -1.11 -0.98 -19.20
CA ASP A 94 -0.82 0.17 -20.06
C ASP A 94 -1.55 1.42 -19.54
N GLY A 95 -0.91 2.57 -19.68
CA GLY A 95 -1.41 3.83 -19.13
C GLY A 95 -0.35 4.92 -19.09
N PRO A 96 -0.65 6.06 -18.41
CA PRO A 96 0.29 7.17 -18.27
C PRO A 96 1.58 6.73 -17.56
N THR A 97 2.73 6.98 -18.20
CA THR A 97 4.04 6.69 -17.61
C THR A 97 4.63 7.94 -16.98
N VAL A 98 5.40 7.77 -15.91
CA VAL A 98 6.14 8.83 -15.21
C VAL A 98 7.62 8.56 -15.40
N ASP A 99 8.44 9.57 -15.69
CA ASP A 99 9.91 9.42 -15.82
C ASP A 99 10.58 8.99 -14.50
N ALA A 100 11.66 8.22 -14.59
CA ALA A 100 12.36 7.71 -13.40
C ALA A 100 13.01 8.82 -12.56
N SER A 101 13.34 9.98 -13.15
CA SER A 101 13.79 11.16 -12.41
C SER A 101 12.73 11.67 -11.42
N ARG A 102 11.44 11.60 -11.79
CA ARG A 102 10.35 11.95 -10.87
C ARG A 102 10.20 10.90 -9.77
N ILE A 103 10.28 9.61 -10.13
CA ILE A 103 10.24 8.50 -9.16
C ILE A 103 11.38 8.64 -8.15
N GLN A 104 12.59 9.00 -8.59
CA GLN A 104 13.73 9.25 -7.71
C GLN A 104 13.48 10.37 -6.71
N ALA A 105 12.85 11.47 -7.13
CA ALA A 105 12.49 12.55 -6.21
C ALA A 105 11.50 12.06 -5.13
N ASP A 106 10.53 11.23 -5.50
CA ASP A 106 9.58 10.64 -4.55
C ASP A 106 10.27 9.66 -3.59
N VAL A 107 11.19 8.82 -4.08
CA VAL A 107 12.01 7.92 -3.24
C VAL A 107 12.88 8.70 -2.26
N LEU A 108 13.60 9.73 -2.73
CA LEU A 108 14.45 10.56 -1.88
C LEU A 108 13.61 11.20 -0.75
N ARG A 109 12.42 11.70 -1.08
CA ARG A 109 11.50 12.27 -0.10
C ARG A 109 11.09 11.25 0.96
N TRP A 110 10.71 10.04 0.56
CA TRP A 110 10.38 8.97 1.51
C TRP A 110 11.57 8.61 2.40
N TYR A 111 12.76 8.51 1.82
CA TYR A 111 13.99 8.16 2.52
C TYR A 111 14.38 9.21 3.57
N VAL A 112 14.39 10.50 3.22
CA VAL A 112 14.74 11.59 4.15
C VAL A 112 13.77 11.68 5.33
N ASN A 113 12.50 11.29 5.14
CA ASN A 113 11.50 11.25 6.20
C ASN A 113 11.40 9.90 6.92
N ALA A 114 12.29 8.95 6.62
CA ALA A 114 12.29 7.60 7.20
C ALA A 114 10.96 6.85 7.06
N TRP A 115 10.25 7.04 5.93
CA TRP A 115 9.01 6.31 5.65
C TRP A 115 9.29 4.86 5.25
N ASP A 116 8.45 3.93 5.70
CA ASP A 116 8.57 2.50 5.36
C ASP A 116 8.18 2.25 3.90
N PHE A 117 9.17 2.01 3.04
CA PHE A 117 9.00 1.69 1.62
C PHE A 117 8.16 0.43 1.35
N SER A 118 8.01 -0.45 2.33
CA SER A 118 7.27 -1.71 2.20
C SER A 118 5.76 -1.50 2.34
N ARG A 119 5.34 -0.44 3.03
CA ARG A 119 3.96 -0.24 3.44
C ARG A 119 3.29 0.87 2.65
N HIS A 120 1.97 0.77 2.54
CA HIS A 120 1.15 1.96 2.34
C HIS A 120 1.14 2.71 3.66
N THR A 121 2.00 3.70 3.78
CA THR A 121 1.98 4.61 4.90
C THR A 121 0.84 5.58 4.61
N ARG A 122 -0.35 5.31 5.16
CA ARG A 122 -1.22 6.40 5.66
C ARG A 122 -1.19 6.30 7.17
N ASP A 123 -0.14 6.84 7.74
CA ASP A 123 -0.01 7.05 9.17
C ASP A 123 -0.94 8.21 9.55
N PRO A 124 -1.95 8.01 10.43
CA PRO A 124 -2.84 9.09 10.84
C PRO A 124 -2.14 10.21 11.62
N GLU A 125 -0.92 9.98 12.12
CA GLU A 125 -0.10 10.98 12.81
C GLU A 125 0.82 11.78 11.84
N PHE A 126 0.84 11.42 10.56
CA PHE A 126 1.72 12.02 9.56
C PHE A 126 0.91 12.63 8.41
N GLN A 127 1.10 13.94 8.16
CA GLN A 127 0.51 14.61 7.00
C GLN A 127 1.32 14.29 5.75
N TYR A 128 0.69 13.63 4.78
CA TYR A 128 1.31 13.35 3.50
C TYR A 128 1.33 14.61 2.63
N PRO A 129 2.31 14.78 1.73
CA PRO A 129 2.37 15.91 0.84
C PRO A 129 1.09 16.10 0.00
N GLU A 130 0.46 15.01 -0.43
CA GLU A 130 -0.85 15.06 -1.08
C GLU A 130 -1.93 15.65 -0.17
N ASP A 131 -1.88 15.44 1.15
CA ASP A 131 -2.86 16.01 2.09
C ASP A 131 -2.76 17.55 2.17
N GLN A 132 -1.63 18.14 1.75
CA GLN A 132 -1.43 19.59 1.68
C GLN A 132 -1.76 20.19 0.30
N GLU A 133 -1.78 19.39 -0.77
CA GLU A 133 -2.18 19.84 -2.12
C GLU A 133 -3.70 20.01 -2.26
N PHE A 134 -4.49 19.49 -1.31
CA PHE A 134 -5.95 19.64 -1.29
C PHE A 134 -6.36 20.95 -0.59
N GLY A 135 -6.29 22.04 -1.35
CA GLY A 135 -6.88 23.33 -0.98
C GLY A 135 -8.42 23.29 -0.96
N PRO A 136 -9.08 24.37 -0.47
CA PRO A 136 -10.54 24.48 -0.32
C PRO A 136 -11.36 24.42 -1.63
N SER A 137 -10.75 24.11 -2.77
CA SER A 137 -11.40 23.97 -4.08
C SER A 137 -12.11 22.63 -4.28
N GLY A 138 -11.84 21.62 -3.44
CA GLY A 138 -12.44 20.28 -3.56
C GLY A 138 -11.91 19.44 -4.73
N GLU A 139 -11.01 19.98 -5.56
CA GLU A 139 -10.28 19.20 -6.57
C GLU A 139 -9.38 18.18 -5.87
N GLY A 140 -9.53 16.89 -6.21
CA GLY A 140 -8.70 15.82 -5.66
C GLY A 140 -9.26 15.12 -4.42
N VAL A 141 -10.46 15.48 -3.94
CA VAL A 141 -11.17 14.72 -2.89
C VAL A 141 -11.44 13.27 -3.31
N ASP A 142 -11.68 13.04 -4.60
CA ASP A 142 -11.76 11.72 -5.22
C ASP A 142 -10.45 10.93 -5.09
N LYS A 143 -9.31 11.59 -5.28
CA LYS A 143 -7.98 10.99 -5.08
C LYS A 143 -7.74 10.62 -3.61
N LEU A 144 -8.18 11.47 -2.67
CA LEU A 144 -8.12 11.18 -1.24
C LEU A 144 -9.00 9.96 -0.89
N PHE A 145 -10.21 9.88 -1.46
CA PHE A 145 -11.09 8.74 -1.27
C PHE A 145 -10.43 7.44 -1.76
N HIS A 146 -9.85 7.44 -2.95
CA HIS A 146 -9.15 6.27 -3.48
C HIS A 146 -7.86 5.93 -2.72
N ALA A 147 -7.16 6.91 -2.15
CA ALA A 147 -6.03 6.67 -1.27
C ALA A 147 -6.45 5.98 0.05
N LEU A 148 -7.68 6.21 0.51
CA LEU A 148 -8.24 5.57 1.71
C LEU A 148 -8.85 4.18 1.45
N MET A 149 -9.12 3.83 0.20
CA MET A 149 -9.63 2.51 -0.19
C MET A 149 -8.52 1.46 -0.15
N PRO A 150 -8.66 0.33 0.56
CA PRO A 150 -7.64 -0.71 0.53
C PRO A 150 -7.51 -1.30 -0.87
N LEU A 151 -6.27 -1.40 -1.37
CA LEU A 151 -5.92 -2.11 -2.60
C LEU A 151 -5.91 -3.63 -2.37
N CYS A 152 -5.74 -4.39 -3.46
CA CYS A 152 -5.44 -5.81 -3.36
C CYS A 152 -4.17 -6.01 -2.52
N GLY A 153 -4.25 -6.83 -1.47
CA GLY A 153 -3.12 -7.04 -0.56
C GLY A 153 -3.07 -6.09 0.65
N GLU A 154 -4.05 -5.19 0.79
CA GLU A 154 -4.22 -4.31 1.94
C GLU A 154 -5.49 -4.64 2.74
N LEU A 155 -5.49 -4.26 4.00
CA LEU A 155 -6.69 -4.11 4.81
C LEU A 155 -6.63 -2.80 5.59
N THR A 156 -7.79 -2.27 5.90
CA THR A 156 -7.99 -1.16 6.83
C THR A 156 -8.48 -1.75 8.15
N ARG A 157 -7.75 -1.54 9.25
CA ARG A 157 -8.10 -2.03 10.58
C ARG A 157 -8.53 -0.91 11.49
N ARG A 158 -9.67 -1.10 12.16
CA ARG A 158 -10.11 -0.30 13.29
C ARG A 158 -9.97 -1.10 14.56
N ILE A 159 -9.23 -0.59 15.54
CA ILE A 159 -9.19 -1.19 16.88
C ILE A 159 -10.25 -0.51 17.72
N PHE A 160 -11.06 -1.31 18.41
CA PHE A 160 -12.08 -0.80 19.32
C PHE A 160 -11.98 -1.47 20.68
N PHE A 161 -12.47 -0.77 21.70
CA PHE A 161 -12.67 -1.30 23.04
C PHE A 161 -14.16 -1.47 23.31
N ASP A 162 -14.55 -2.69 23.66
CA ASP A 162 -15.88 -3.02 24.14
C ASP A 162 -15.94 -2.88 25.65
N ARG A 163 -16.74 -1.92 26.13
CA ARG A 163 -16.87 -1.61 27.56
C ARG A 163 -17.61 -2.71 28.32
N GLU A 164 -18.56 -3.39 27.68
CA GLU A 164 -19.38 -4.41 28.35
C GLU A 164 -18.55 -5.65 28.67
N SER A 165 -17.75 -6.10 27.69
CA SER A 165 -16.88 -7.25 27.88
C SER A 165 -15.47 -6.90 28.36
N SER A 166 -15.11 -5.60 28.40
CA SER A 166 -13.76 -5.10 28.72
C SER A 166 -12.66 -5.67 27.81
N ARG A 167 -12.96 -5.82 26.51
CA ARG A 167 -12.08 -6.48 25.53
C ARG A 167 -11.72 -5.57 24.37
N PHE A 168 -10.54 -5.81 23.80
CA PHE A 168 -10.10 -5.16 22.57
C PHE A 168 -10.49 -6.00 21.37
N GLY A 169 -11.22 -5.38 20.46
CA GLY A 169 -11.58 -5.95 19.18
C GLY A 169 -10.99 -5.19 18.00
N TYR A 170 -11.19 -5.77 16.83
CA TYR A 170 -10.81 -5.18 15.57
C TYR A 170 -11.93 -5.34 14.56
N CYS A 171 -12.02 -4.37 13.64
CA CYS A 171 -12.81 -4.48 12.43
C CYS A 171 -11.89 -4.24 11.23
N ASP A 172 -11.75 -5.26 10.38
CA ASP A 172 -10.93 -5.20 9.18
C ASP A 172 -11.81 -5.02 7.95
N VAL A 173 -11.46 -4.09 7.08
CA VAL A 173 -12.07 -3.89 5.76
C VAL A 173 -11.04 -4.16 4.68
N TYR A 174 -11.34 -5.01 3.72
CA TYR A 174 -10.43 -5.32 2.62
C TYR A 174 -11.18 -5.63 1.32
N LYS A 175 -10.48 -5.51 0.20
CA LYS A 175 -11.04 -5.78 -1.12
C LYS A 175 -11.28 -7.28 -1.32
N ALA A 176 -12.46 -7.66 -1.77
CA ALA A 176 -12.82 -9.04 -2.06
C ALA A 176 -12.16 -9.52 -3.35
N ASP A 177 -11.57 -10.70 -3.30
CA ASP A 177 -10.80 -11.27 -4.41
C ASP A 177 -11.60 -11.32 -5.72
N GLY A 178 -10.99 -10.82 -6.80
CA GLY A 178 -11.58 -10.85 -8.14
C GLY A 178 -12.78 -9.91 -8.34
N THR A 179 -13.03 -8.98 -7.40
CA THR A 179 -14.14 -8.02 -7.50
C THR A 179 -13.70 -6.61 -7.13
N ASP A 180 -14.48 -5.59 -7.49
CA ASP A 180 -14.34 -4.22 -7.00
C ASP A 180 -15.13 -3.93 -5.71
N LYS A 181 -15.53 -4.99 -5.02
CA LYS A 181 -16.29 -4.92 -3.77
C LYS A 181 -15.41 -5.20 -2.55
N TYR A 182 -15.92 -4.89 -1.38
CA TYR A 182 -15.21 -4.92 -0.11
C TYR A 182 -15.97 -5.75 0.92
N VAL A 183 -15.21 -6.39 1.80
CA VAL A 183 -15.71 -7.23 2.90
C VAL A 183 -15.26 -6.60 4.20
N ALA A 184 -16.10 -6.70 5.23
CA ALA A 184 -15.70 -6.39 6.60
C ALA A 184 -15.75 -7.63 7.48
N GLU A 185 -14.66 -7.82 8.23
CA GLU A 185 -14.55 -8.80 9.30
C GLU A 185 -14.49 -8.10 10.65
N ILE A 186 -14.98 -8.78 11.68
CA ILE A 186 -14.89 -8.32 13.06
C ILE A 186 -14.49 -9.47 13.96
N GLY A 187 -13.78 -9.15 15.03
CA GLY A 187 -13.44 -10.12 16.07
C GLY A 187 -12.78 -9.47 17.27
N PHE A 188 -12.54 -10.27 18.30
CA PHE A 188 -11.74 -9.90 19.46
C PHE A 188 -10.34 -10.51 19.37
N PHE A 189 -9.33 -9.76 19.81
CA PHE A 189 -7.93 -10.17 19.66
C PHE A 189 -7.56 -11.41 20.47
N ASP A 190 -8.27 -11.64 21.58
CA ASP A 190 -8.06 -12.70 22.56
C ASP A 190 -8.82 -14.00 22.25
N ASP A 191 -9.80 -14.00 21.33
CA ASP A 191 -10.60 -15.19 20.99
C ASP A 191 -10.88 -15.31 19.49
N THR A 192 -10.21 -16.26 18.84
CA THR A 192 -10.35 -16.54 17.41
C THR A 192 -11.75 -17.03 17.01
N ARG A 193 -12.53 -17.59 17.93
CA ARG A 193 -13.90 -18.07 17.65
C ARG A 193 -14.87 -16.91 17.43
N THR A 194 -14.51 -15.71 17.88
CA THR A 194 -15.31 -14.50 17.66
C THR A 194 -15.12 -13.91 16.26
N HIS A 195 -14.11 -14.38 15.52
CA HIS A 195 -13.74 -13.82 14.22
C HIS A 195 -14.75 -14.27 13.17
N ARG A 196 -15.41 -13.30 12.53
CA ARG A 196 -16.41 -13.57 11.49
C ARG A 196 -16.46 -12.46 10.46
N ILE A 197 -16.87 -12.83 9.25
CA ILE A 197 -17.32 -11.86 8.24
C ILE A 197 -18.63 -11.26 8.75
N GLN A 198 -18.62 -9.95 8.96
CA GLN A 198 -19.79 -9.20 9.42
C GLN A 198 -20.60 -8.65 8.25
N PHE A 199 -19.91 -8.24 7.17
CA PHE A 199 -20.52 -7.78 5.94
C PHE A 199 -19.81 -8.41 4.74
N GLY A 200 -20.58 -9.02 3.84
CA GLY A 200 -20.09 -9.61 2.60
C GLY A 200 -19.69 -8.56 1.55
N ALA A 201 -19.35 -9.02 0.34
CA ALA A 201 -18.85 -8.17 -0.73
C ALA A 201 -19.87 -7.09 -1.15
N GLN A 202 -19.58 -5.83 -0.81
CA GLN A 202 -20.41 -4.66 -1.17
C GLN A 202 -19.54 -3.46 -1.58
N PRO A 203 -20.11 -2.40 -2.20
CA PRO A 203 -19.35 -1.20 -2.54
C PRO A 203 -18.67 -0.56 -1.33
N PHE A 204 -17.47 -0.02 -1.52
CA PHE A 204 -16.68 0.58 -0.43
C PHE A 204 -17.45 1.67 0.31
N TRP A 205 -18.10 2.58 -0.41
CA TRP A 205 -18.86 3.68 0.21
C TRP A 205 -20.00 3.18 1.09
N GLN A 206 -20.65 2.07 0.73
CA GLN A 206 -21.72 1.49 1.53
C GLN A 206 -21.14 0.85 2.80
N LEU A 207 -20.03 0.14 2.66
CA LEU A 207 -19.36 -0.51 3.78
C LEU A 207 -18.79 0.51 4.77
N GLU A 208 -18.04 1.49 4.28
CA GLU A 208 -17.30 2.45 5.11
C GLU A 208 -18.09 3.70 5.48
N GLY A 209 -19.06 4.10 4.65
CA GLY A 209 -19.92 5.24 4.93
C GLY A 209 -21.11 4.90 5.82
N LEU A 210 -21.57 3.64 5.80
CA LEU A 210 -22.81 3.24 6.49
C LEU A 210 -22.61 2.04 7.42
N SER A 211 -22.21 0.89 6.88
CA SER A 211 -22.28 -0.38 7.61
C SER A 211 -21.29 -0.48 8.78
N VAL A 212 -20.01 -0.18 8.55
CA VAL A 212 -18.95 -0.24 9.56
C VAL A 212 -19.14 0.83 10.65
N PRO A 213 -19.41 2.11 10.32
CA PRO A 213 -19.73 3.11 11.34
C PRO A 213 -20.93 2.71 12.21
N ALA A 214 -22.02 2.21 11.61
CA ALA A 214 -23.18 1.74 12.36
C ALA A 214 -22.83 0.57 13.28
N LEU A 215 -22.09 -0.42 12.78
CA LEU A 215 -21.60 -1.56 13.58
C LEU A 215 -20.75 -1.10 14.78
N LEU A 216 -19.86 -0.13 14.55
CA LEU A 216 -18.89 0.32 15.54
C LEU A 216 -19.41 1.41 16.47
N SER A 217 -20.60 1.97 16.21
CA SER A 217 -21.21 3.05 17.00
C SER A 217 -21.37 2.73 18.50
N LYS A 218 -21.45 1.44 18.86
CA LYS A 218 -21.56 0.95 20.23
C LYS A 218 -20.22 0.70 20.92
N TYR A 219 -19.10 0.81 20.21
CA TYR A 219 -17.75 0.58 20.74
C TYR A 219 -16.95 1.87 20.82
N ASN A 220 -15.92 1.88 21.66
CA ASN A 220 -14.95 2.97 21.69
C ASN A 220 -13.85 2.69 20.65
N VAL A 221 -13.91 3.33 19.48
CA VAL A 221 -12.89 3.17 18.43
C VAL A 221 -11.63 3.94 18.85
N LEU A 222 -10.51 3.22 18.92
CA LEU A 222 -9.24 3.74 19.42
C LEU A 222 -8.26 4.11 18.31
N SER A 223 -8.30 3.40 17.18
CA SER A 223 -7.40 3.66 16.06
C SER A 223 -7.96 3.20 14.73
N TYR A 224 -7.44 3.80 13.66
CA TYR A 224 -7.69 3.45 12.26
C TYR A 224 -6.35 3.39 11.54
N ARG A 225 -5.97 2.25 10.97
CA ARG A 225 -4.68 2.06 10.30
C ARG A 225 -4.81 1.14 9.08
N VAL A 226 -4.06 1.42 8.02
CA VAL A 226 -3.88 0.49 6.90
C VAL A 226 -2.78 -0.52 7.24
N HIS A 227 -3.01 -1.78 6.91
CA HIS A 227 -2.08 -2.88 7.13
C HIS A 227 -1.96 -3.74 5.86
N SER A 228 -0.89 -4.53 5.77
CA SER A 228 -0.83 -5.65 4.83
C SER A 228 -1.95 -6.66 5.13
N ILE A 229 -2.53 -7.25 4.08
CA ILE A 229 -3.53 -8.32 4.19
C ILE A 229 -2.99 -9.53 4.99
N SER A 230 -1.66 -9.73 5.02
CA SER A 230 -1.02 -10.77 5.84
C SER A 230 -1.27 -10.60 7.34
N ALA A 231 -1.61 -9.39 7.80
CA ALA A 231 -1.97 -9.11 9.19
C ALA A 231 -3.43 -9.47 9.51
N ARG A 232 -4.22 -9.94 8.53
CA ARG A 232 -5.59 -10.41 8.73
C ARG A 232 -5.57 -11.57 9.72
N ARG A 233 -6.47 -11.52 10.70
CA ARG A 233 -6.51 -12.52 11.79
C ARG A 233 -7.48 -13.66 11.51
N SER A 234 -8.37 -13.50 10.54
CA SER A 234 -9.28 -14.56 10.13
C SER A 234 -8.59 -15.57 9.21
N ASN A 235 -8.70 -16.85 9.57
CA ASN A 235 -8.43 -17.98 8.67
C ASN A 235 -9.69 -18.37 7.87
N VAL A 236 -10.71 -17.52 7.84
CA VAL A 236 -11.95 -17.79 7.12
C VAL A 236 -11.59 -17.94 5.64
N LYS A 237 -11.60 -19.19 5.16
CA LYS A 237 -11.37 -19.54 3.76
C LYS A 237 -12.41 -18.80 2.92
N LYS A 238 -12.00 -18.39 1.73
CA LYS A 238 -12.80 -17.81 0.65
C LYS A 238 -14.09 -18.61 0.40
N GLN A 239 -15.11 -18.47 1.23
CA GLN A 239 -16.45 -18.66 0.75
C GLN A 239 -16.74 -17.38 -0.01
N VAL A 240 -16.50 -17.48 -1.32
CA VAL A 240 -17.02 -16.55 -2.30
C VAL A 240 -18.49 -16.40 -1.98
N ALA A 241 -18.85 -15.29 -1.34
CA ALA A 241 -20.22 -14.87 -1.20
C ALA A 241 -20.66 -14.40 -2.60
N HIS A 242 -20.82 -15.35 -3.52
CA HIS A 242 -21.83 -15.24 -4.56
C HIS A 242 -23.18 -15.42 -3.87
N SER A 243 -23.57 -14.43 -3.05
CA SER A 243 -24.98 -14.20 -2.79
C SER A 243 -25.42 -13.14 -3.81
N ASP A 244 -25.58 -13.58 -5.05
CA ASP A 244 -26.69 -13.09 -5.83
C ASP A 244 -27.94 -13.56 -5.09
N SER A 245 -28.49 -12.70 -4.25
CA SER A 245 -29.89 -12.81 -3.85
C SER A 245 -30.48 -11.42 -3.69
N PRO A 246 -31.69 -11.21 -4.22
CA PRO A 246 -32.21 -9.89 -4.56
C PRO A 246 -32.98 -9.29 -3.38
N THR A 247 -33.10 -7.96 -3.39
CA THR A 247 -34.17 -7.13 -2.80
C THR A 247 -34.66 -7.47 -1.39
N PHE A 248 -34.69 -6.48 -0.49
CA PHE A 248 -35.95 -5.97 0.06
C PHE A 248 -35.74 -4.51 0.50
N PHE A 249 -36.84 -3.75 0.39
CA PHE A 249 -37.02 -2.31 0.59
C PHE A 249 -36.42 -1.76 1.90
#